data_AF-A0A5C7LIL6-F1
#
_entry.id   AF-A0A5C7LIL6-F1
#
_cell.length_a   1.000
_cell.length_b   1.000
_cell.length_c   1.000
_cell.angle_alpha   90.00
_cell.angle_beta   90.00
_cell.angle_gamma   90.00
#
_symmetry.space_group_name_H-M   'P 1'
#
loop_
_entity.id
_entity.type
_entity.pdbx_description
1 polymer ?
#
loop_
_entity_poly.entity_id
_entity_poly.type
_entity_poly.pdbx_seq_one_letter_code
_entity_poly.pdbx_strand_id
1 'polypeptide(L)' 'MTQSELARKLGVSRQQVYNIESGRQGHPSIQTLEKYAKAVGAKIVVVSR' A
#
# COMPACT_ATOMS: atom_id res chain seq x y z
N MET A 1 -3.47 -9.23 10.01
CA MET A 1 -4.27 -8.70 8.89
C MET A 1 -3.82 -9.38 7.61
N THR A 2 -4.74 -9.92 6.82
CA THR A 2 -4.46 -10.55 5.52
C THR A 2 -4.47 -9.53 4.38
N GLN A 3 -3.91 -9.87 3.21
CA GLN A 3 -3.97 -9.03 2.02
C GLN A 3 -5.42 -8.74 1.58
N SER A 4 -6.36 -9.68 1.77
CA SER A 4 -7.78 -9.48 1.46
C SER A 4 -8.44 -8.48 2.41
N GLU A 5 -8.10 -8.53 3.70
CA GLU A 5 -8.59 -7.56 4.69
C GLU A 5 -8.03 -6.16 4.42
N LEU A 6 -6.76 -6.07 4.06
CA LEU A 6 -6.11 -4.81 3.69
C LEU A 6 -6.72 -4.23 2.41
N ALA A 7 -6.90 -5.04 1.38
CA ALA A 7 -7.54 -4.65 0.14
C ALA A 7 -8.94 -4.07 0.38
N ARG A 8 -9.74 -4.72 1.24
CA ARG A 8 -11.06 -4.22 1.66
C ARG A 8 -10.97 -2.87 2.38
N LYS A 9 -10.01 -2.70 3.30
CA LYS A 9 -9.78 -1.42 3.99
C LYS A 9 -9.35 -0.30 3.03
N LEU A 10 -8.61 -0.63 1.98
CA LEU A 10 -8.08 0.32 1.00
C LEU A 10 -9.03 0.63 -0.16
N GLY A 11 -10.08 -0.16 -0.34
CA GLY A 11 -10.97 -0.05 -1.51
C GLY A 11 -10.27 -0.45 -2.82
N VAL A 12 -9.37 -1.43 -2.78
CA VAL A 12 -8.61 -1.92 -3.93
C VAL A 12 -8.70 -3.43 -4.06
N SER A 13 -8.16 -4.00 -5.14
CA SER A 13 -8.12 -5.45 -5.32
C SER A 13 -7.03 -6.10 -4.46
N ARG A 14 -7.23 -7.38 -4.09
CA ARG A 14 -6.20 -8.20 -3.43
C ARG A 14 -4.91 -8.28 -4.28
N GLN A 15 -5.06 -8.33 -5.60
CA GLN A 15 -3.95 -8.37 -6.54
C GLN A 15 -3.13 -7.08 -6.51
N GLN A 16 -3.78 -5.91 -6.35
CA GLN A 16 -3.07 -4.64 -6.24
C GLN A 16 -2.23 -4.58 -4.96
N VAL A 17 -2.77 -5.06 -3.83
CA VAL A 17 -2.01 -5.21 -2.58
C VAL A 17 -0.79 -6.12 -2.79
N TYR A 18 -0.99 -7.29 -3.39
CA TYR A 18 0.11 -8.20 -3.72
C TYR A 18 1.16 -7.54 -4.63
N ASN A 19 0.75 -6.80 -5.66
CA ASN A 19 1.67 -6.13 -6.59
C ASN A 19 2.50 -5.05 -5.88
N ILE A 20 1.91 -4.30 -4.95
CA ILE A 20 2.62 -3.31 -4.14
C ILE A 20 3.66 -4.00 -3.24
N GLU A 21 3.24 -5.02 -2.49
CA GLU A 21 4.11 -5.73 -1.52
C GLU A 21 5.24 -6.52 -2.18
N SER A 22 5.00 -7.06 -3.38
CA SER A 22 5.99 -7.82 -4.16
C SER A 22 6.87 -6.94 -5.05
N GLY A 23 6.66 -5.62 -5.06
CA GLY A 23 7.39 -4.69 -5.94
C GLY A 23 6.99 -4.76 -7.43
N ARG A 24 5.99 -5.57 -7.79
CA ARG A 24 5.51 -5.73 -9.19
C ARG A 24 4.73 -4.53 -9.71
N GLN A 25 4.25 -3.65 -8.84
CA GLN A 25 3.55 -2.43 -9.23
C GLN A 25 4.49 -1.36 -9.83
N GLY A 26 5.81 -1.57 -9.81
CA GLY A 26 6.81 -0.65 -10.35
C GLY A 26 6.96 0.60 -9.48
N HIS A 27 6.14 1.62 -9.75
CA HIS A 27 6.14 2.90 -9.03
C HIS A 27 4.74 3.27 -8.56
N PRO A 28 4.28 2.75 -7.40
CA PRO A 28 3.03 3.22 -6.81
C PRO A 28 3.12 4.71 -6.48
N SER A 29 2.03 5.44 -6.69
CA SER A 29 1.96 6.86 -6.35
C SER A 29 2.11 7.07 -4.84
N ILE A 30 2.63 8.24 -4.43
CA ILE A 30 2.69 8.63 -3.02
C ILE A 30 1.33 8.49 -2.33
N GLN A 31 0.24 8.92 -3.00
CA GLN A 31 -1.12 8.76 -2.48
C GLN A 31 -1.49 7.29 -2.22
N THR A 32 -1.07 6.36 -3.09
CA THR A 32 -1.30 4.93 -2.89
C THR A 32 -0.56 4.43 -1.66
N LEU A 33 0.71 4.83 -1.54
CA LEU A 33 1.55 4.46 -0.42
C LEU A 33 1.02 5.06 0.89
N GLU A 34 0.53 6.31 0.90
CA GLU A 34 -0.06 6.95 2.09
C GLU A 34 -1.31 6.23 2.58
N LYS A 35 -2.22 5.89 1.66
CA LYS A 35 -3.42 5.10 1.98
C LYS A 35 -3.02 3.75 2.57
N TYR A 36 -2.04 3.08 1.95
CA TYR A 36 -1.49 1.80 2.41
C TYR A 36 -0.94 1.92 3.83
N ALA A 37 -0.05 2.89 4.08
CA ALA A 37 0.54 3.14 5.39
C ALA A 37 -0.52 3.41 6.46
N LYS A 38 -1.50 4.27 6.15
CA LYS A 38 -2.62 4.55 7.06
C LYS A 38 -3.42 3.29 7.40
N ALA A 39 -3.67 2.42 6.42
CA ALA A 39 -4.44 1.20 6.63
C ALA A 39 -3.71 0.16 7.51
N VAL A 40 -2.38 0.21 7.55
CA VAL A 40 -1.54 -0.63 8.43
C VAL A 40 -1.16 0.07 9.74
N GLY A 41 -1.66 1.27 10.01
CA GLY A 41 -1.35 2.04 11.23
C GLY A 41 0.04 2.69 11.23
N ALA A 42 0.61 2.92 10.05
CA ALA A 42 1.91 3.56 9.86
C ALA A 42 1.77 4.94 9.18
N LYS A 43 2.87 5.70 9.17
CA LYS A 43 3.01 6.98 8.48
C LYS A 43 4.18 6.90 7.50
N ILE A 44 4.01 7.46 6.30
CA ILE A 44 5.11 7.60 5.34
C ILE A 44 5.95 8.82 5.69
N VAL A 45 7.26 8.63 5.57
CA VAL A 45 8.25 9.70 5.64
C VAL A 45 9.14 9.56 4.40
N VAL A 46 9.17 10.59 3.57
CA VAL A 46 10.09 10.68 2.44
C VAL A 46 11.32 11.41 2.94
N VAL A 47 12.47 10.74 2.86
CA VAL A 47 13.77 11.33 3.22
C VAL A 47 14.61 11.48 1.96
N SER A 48 15.10 12.68 1.70
CA SER A 48 16.21 12.89 0.77
C SER A 48 17.50 12.60 1.54
N ARG A 49 18.44 11.90 0.91
CA ARG A 49 19.84 11.96 1.35
C ARG A 49 20.47 13.26 0.88
#